data_AF-A0AAW7IY39-F1
#
_entry.id   AF-A0AAW7IY39-F1
#
_cell.length_a   1.000
_cell.length_b   1.000
_cell.length_c   1.000
_cell.angle_alpha   90.00
_cell.angle_beta   90.00
_cell.angle_gamma   90.00
#
_symmetry.space_group_name_H-M   'P 1'
#
loop_
_entity.id
_entity.type
_entity.pdbx_description
1 polymer ?
#
loop_
_entity_poly.entity_id
_entity_poly.type
_entity_poly.pdbx_seq_one_letter_code
_entity_poly.pdbx_strand_id
1 'polypeptide(L)'
;MNNSKILPKWELARYLINAKKNVDTVLFIEKNLNELGDIAQKELKNARNNFCNSTCNVLDNIGIAKKILCSEEPLINMVYTERDKNVSHKDVNYEQVCFDSKLMKNILRKVKKIAKKSLPDVITLNFLAWDSTLFRLIRGINKKKEEEILKKRSERISGNELTSYSSAFSNSDMIDAGYHVFNGIEKPLKSRVGNEIITFKNGLTEEEGIQFRQDSAISSNLTFDIGIWPIPNPEDQIKYQELKNKGIIDEYGIPQEKEHVTVFPLSNSELNKND
;
A
#
# COMPACT_ATOMS: atom_id res chain seq x y z
N MET A 1 -12.09 -18.23 -28.75
CA MET A 1 -10.66 -17.95 -28.54
C MET A 1 -10.55 -16.60 -27.84
N ASN A 2 -10.33 -16.59 -26.53
CA ASN A 2 -10.12 -15.33 -25.80
C ASN A 2 -8.70 -14.85 -26.13
N ASN A 3 -8.60 -13.80 -26.93
CA ASN A 3 -7.39 -13.00 -27.02
C ASN A 3 -7.12 -12.39 -25.63
N SER A 4 -6.43 -13.12 -24.76
CA SER A 4 -5.90 -12.56 -23.52
C SER A 4 -4.89 -11.50 -23.94
N LYS A 5 -5.32 -10.24 -23.92
CA LYS A 5 -4.47 -9.10 -24.19
C LYS A 5 -3.39 -9.09 -23.11
N ILE A 6 -2.19 -9.57 -23.42
CA ILE A 6 -1.07 -9.58 -22.49
C ILE A 6 -0.85 -8.13 -22.04
N LEU A 7 -1.09 -7.87 -20.76
CA LEU A 7 -0.92 -6.54 -20.21
C LEU A 7 0.57 -6.19 -20.12
N PRO A 8 0.93 -4.91 -20.25
CA PRO A 8 2.28 -4.45 -19.92
C PRO A 8 2.67 -4.88 -18.50
N LYS A 9 3.95 -5.21 -18.29
CA LYS A 9 4.45 -5.70 -16.99
C LYS A 9 4.07 -4.77 -15.82
N TRP A 10 4.17 -3.45 -16.02
CA TRP A 10 3.82 -2.45 -15.01
C TRP A 10 2.33 -2.32 -14.73
N GLU A 11 1.48 -2.62 -15.71
CA GLU A 11 0.02 -2.66 -15.51
C GLU A 11 -0.37 -3.90 -14.70
N LEU A 12 0.32 -5.01 -14.91
CA LEU A 12 0.18 -6.20 -14.06
C LEU A 12 0.70 -5.94 -12.64
N ALA A 13 1.83 -5.24 -12.50
CA ALA A 13 2.38 -4.84 -11.20
C ALA A 13 1.39 -3.95 -10.42
N ARG A 14 0.66 -3.06 -11.11
CA ARG A 14 -0.41 -2.24 -10.52
C ARG A 14 -1.47 -3.10 -9.83
N TYR A 15 -1.97 -4.15 -10.48
CA TYR A 15 -2.94 -5.07 -9.86
C TYR A 15 -2.35 -5.82 -8.67
N LEU A 16 -1.08 -6.25 -8.77
CA LEU A 16 -0.39 -6.92 -7.67
C LEU A 16 -0.23 -6.01 -6.44
N ILE A 17 0.15 -4.75 -6.65
CA ILE A 17 0.28 -3.77 -5.55
C ILE A 17 -1.08 -3.37 -4.98
N ASN A 18 -2.14 -3.29 -5.79
CA ASN A 18 -3.49 -3.11 -5.28
C ASN A 18 -3.94 -4.28 -4.40
N ALA A 19 -3.65 -5.53 -4.81
CA ALA A 19 -3.90 -6.69 -3.96
C ALA A 19 -3.10 -6.61 -2.65
N LYS A 20 -1.81 -6.23 -2.72
CA LYS A 20 -0.96 -6.00 -1.55
C LYS A 20 -1.55 -4.98 -0.57
N LYS A 21 -2.04 -3.84 -1.05
CA LYS A 21 -2.64 -2.82 -0.19
C LYS A 21 -3.87 -3.32 0.55
N ASN A 22 -4.66 -4.21 -0.04
CA ASN A 22 -5.77 -4.84 0.68
C ASN A 22 -5.27 -5.77 1.80
N VAL A 23 -4.11 -6.42 1.63
CA VAL A 23 -3.44 -7.16 2.72
C VAL A 23 -2.99 -6.18 3.82
N ASP A 24 -2.46 -5.02 3.43
CA ASP A 24 -2.04 -3.98 4.37
C ASP A 24 -3.21 -3.44 5.19
N THR A 25 -4.38 -3.22 4.56
CA THR A 25 -5.61 -2.83 5.23
C THR A 25 -6.06 -3.89 6.23
N VAL A 26 -6.06 -5.18 5.85
CA VAL A 26 -6.43 -6.26 6.78
C VAL A 26 -5.46 -6.31 7.97
N LEU A 27 -4.16 -6.15 7.74
CA LEU A 27 -3.16 -6.05 8.81
C LEU A 27 -3.42 -4.86 9.73
N PHE A 28 -3.78 -3.71 9.17
CA PHE A 28 -4.12 -2.53 9.94
C PHE A 28 -5.34 -2.78 10.82
N ILE A 29 -6.40 -3.35 10.26
CA ILE A 29 -7.63 -3.64 11.00
C ILE A 29 -7.37 -4.65 12.12
N GLU A 30 -6.66 -5.75 11.84
CA GLU A 30 -6.31 -6.78 12.84
C GLU A 30 -5.55 -6.18 14.05
N LYS A 31 -4.70 -5.18 13.82
CA LYS A 31 -3.96 -4.49 14.90
C LYS A 31 -4.79 -3.48 15.68
N ASN A 32 -5.87 -2.96 15.10
CA ASN A 32 -6.64 -1.86 15.66
C ASN A 32 -8.13 -2.21 15.83
N LEU A 33 -8.45 -3.50 16.02
CA LEU A 33 -9.82 -3.99 16.14
C LEU A 33 -10.63 -3.24 17.21
N ASN A 34 -10.01 -3.00 18.37
CA ASN A 34 -10.65 -2.33 19.50
C ASN A 34 -11.00 -0.87 19.18
N GLU A 35 -10.15 -0.17 18.42
CA GLU A 35 -10.37 1.23 18.05
C GLU A 35 -11.37 1.39 16.92
N LEU A 36 -11.49 0.39 16.04
CA LEU A 36 -12.40 0.42 14.88
C LEU A 36 -13.82 -0.04 15.20
N GLY A 37 -14.01 -0.88 16.22
CA GLY A 37 -15.32 -1.42 16.59
C GLY A 37 -16.08 -2.03 15.40
N ASP A 38 -17.34 -1.65 15.22
CA ASP A 38 -18.22 -2.21 14.19
C ASP A 38 -17.76 -1.91 12.75
N ILE A 39 -16.99 -0.83 12.54
CA ILE A 39 -16.47 -0.45 11.23
C ILE A 39 -15.49 -1.52 10.71
N ALA A 40 -14.77 -2.18 11.61
CA ALA A 40 -13.78 -3.21 11.26
C ALA A 40 -14.38 -4.32 10.38
N GLN A 41 -15.59 -4.80 10.69
CA GLN A 41 -16.20 -5.92 9.95
C GLN A 41 -16.55 -5.55 8.51
N LYS A 42 -17.09 -4.35 8.31
CA LYS A 42 -17.40 -3.83 6.98
C LYS A 42 -16.13 -3.68 6.14
N GLU A 43 -15.09 -3.09 6.73
CA GLU A 43 -13.85 -2.81 6.00
C GLU A 43 -13.01 -4.06 5.75
N LEU A 44 -13.04 -5.06 6.66
CA LEU A 44 -12.49 -6.38 6.41
C LEU A 44 -13.15 -7.05 5.20
N LYS A 45 -14.50 -7.01 5.12
CA LYS A 45 -15.23 -7.56 3.98
C LYS A 45 -14.83 -6.87 2.67
N ASN A 46 -14.76 -5.53 2.66
CA ASN A 46 -14.35 -4.76 1.50
C ASN A 46 -12.92 -5.12 1.05
N ALA A 47 -11.96 -5.10 1.98
CA ALA A 47 -10.57 -5.41 1.71
C ALA A 47 -10.38 -6.83 1.17
N ARG A 48 -11.07 -7.82 1.75
CA ARG A 48 -11.03 -9.23 1.28
C ARG A 48 -11.59 -9.39 -0.13
N ASN A 49 -12.70 -8.73 -0.44
CA ASN A 49 -13.30 -8.77 -1.77
C ASN A 49 -12.38 -8.11 -2.81
N ASN A 50 -11.86 -6.93 -2.48
CA ASN A 50 -10.93 -6.19 -3.34
C ASN A 50 -9.60 -6.93 -3.54
N PHE A 51 -9.12 -7.64 -2.52
CA PHE A 51 -7.98 -8.54 -2.61
C PHE A 51 -8.22 -9.65 -3.63
N CYS A 52 -9.36 -10.34 -3.55
CA CYS A 52 -9.70 -11.41 -4.49
C CYS A 52 -9.80 -10.88 -5.92
N ASN A 53 -10.50 -9.76 -6.11
CA ASN A 53 -10.62 -9.08 -7.41
C ASN A 53 -9.27 -8.71 -8.00
N SER A 54 -8.42 -8.03 -7.22
CA SER A 54 -7.10 -7.58 -7.67
C SER A 54 -6.16 -8.75 -7.94
N THR A 55 -6.23 -9.81 -7.14
CA THR A 55 -5.44 -11.03 -7.33
C THR A 55 -5.84 -11.76 -8.59
N CYS A 56 -7.15 -11.92 -8.84
CA CYS A 56 -7.62 -12.52 -10.10
C CYS A 56 -7.26 -11.66 -11.31
N ASN A 57 -7.27 -10.33 -11.21
CA ASN A 57 -6.79 -9.47 -12.30
C ASN A 57 -5.32 -9.74 -12.65
N VAL A 58 -4.48 -10.12 -11.69
CA VAL A 58 -3.11 -10.58 -12.00
C VAL A 58 -3.16 -11.91 -12.74
N LEU A 59 -3.82 -12.91 -12.16
CA LEU A 59 -3.84 -14.28 -12.67
C LEU A 59 -4.51 -14.42 -14.05
N ASP A 60 -5.52 -13.61 -14.34
CA ASP A 60 -6.23 -13.62 -15.63
C ASP A 60 -5.35 -13.05 -16.77
N ASN A 61 -4.24 -12.38 -16.45
CA ASN A 61 -3.38 -11.67 -17.41
C ASN A 61 -1.94 -12.23 -17.52
N ILE A 62 -1.64 -13.39 -16.92
CA ILE A 62 -0.31 -14.03 -17.00
C ILE A 62 -0.18 -15.07 -18.14
N GLY A 63 -1.24 -15.28 -18.93
CA GLY A 63 -1.21 -16.22 -20.07
C GLY A 63 -1.28 -17.71 -19.68
N ILE A 64 -1.62 -18.03 -18.43
CA ILE A 64 -1.88 -19.40 -17.96
C ILE A 64 -3.39 -19.58 -17.81
N ALA A 65 -3.94 -20.69 -18.33
CA ALA A 65 -5.37 -20.94 -18.26
C ALA A 65 -5.85 -21.12 -16.81
N LYS A 66 -6.96 -20.46 -16.42
CA LYS A 66 -7.59 -20.56 -15.09
C LYS A 66 -7.74 -22.02 -14.63
N LYS A 67 -8.17 -22.92 -15.53
CA LYS A 67 -8.35 -24.35 -15.21
C LYS A 67 -7.06 -25.00 -14.70
N ILE A 68 -5.91 -24.68 -15.30
CA ILE A 68 -4.59 -25.20 -14.91
C ILE A 68 -4.20 -24.64 -13.54
N LEU A 69 -4.32 -23.31 -13.38
CA LEU A 69 -4.03 -22.64 -12.10
C LEU A 69 -4.85 -23.21 -10.95
N CYS A 70 -6.16 -23.41 -11.16
CA CYS A 70 -7.06 -23.96 -10.15
C CYS A 70 -6.77 -25.43 -9.83
N SER A 71 -6.30 -26.24 -10.79
CA SER A 71 -5.99 -27.66 -10.56
C SER A 71 -4.66 -27.85 -9.83
N GLU A 72 -3.66 -27.02 -10.14
CA GLU A 72 -2.32 -27.16 -9.57
C GLU A 72 -2.18 -26.43 -8.23
N GLU A 73 -2.97 -25.37 -8.01
CA GLU A 73 -2.78 -24.47 -6.88
C GLU A 73 -4.08 -24.26 -6.08
N PRO A 74 -4.31 -25.02 -4.99
CA PRO A 74 -5.52 -24.93 -4.17
C PRO A 74 -5.80 -23.53 -3.62
N LEU A 75 -4.74 -22.81 -3.23
CA LEU A 75 -4.84 -21.43 -2.77
C LEU A 75 -5.32 -20.46 -3.86
N ILE A 76 -4.98 -20.71 -5.12
CA ILE A 76 -5.43 -19.91 -6.25
C ILE A 76 -6.89 -20.24 -6.58
N ASN A 77 -7.25 -21.53 -6.53
CA ASN A 77 -8.64 -21.95 -6.69
C ASN A 77 -9.56 -21.27 -5.67
N MET A 78 -9.16 -21.26 -4.40
CA MET A 78 -9.86 -20.58 -3.31
C MET A 78 -10.15 -19.10 -3.63
N VAL A 79 -9.16 -18.36 -4.13
CA VAL A 79 -9.33 -16.94 -4.50
C VAL A 79 -10.33 -16.77 -5.64
N TYR A 80 -10.26 -17.61 -6.68
CA TYR A 80 -11.21 -17.57 -7.79
C TYR A 80 -12.63 -17.91 -7.35
N THR A 81 -12.81 -18.94 -6.52
CA THR A 81 -14.11 -19.33 -5.98
C THR A 81 -14.72 -18.18 -5.18
N GLU A 82 -13.94 -17.56 -4.30
CA GLU A 82 -14.38 -16.44 -3.46
C GLU A 82 -14.73 -15.20 -4.29
N ARG A 83 -13.93 -14.86 -5.31
CA ARG A 83 -14.30 -13.82 -6.27
C ARG A 83 -15.64 -14.11 -6.94
N ASP A 84 -15.81 -15.32 -7.48
CA ASP A 84 -16.99 -15.70 -8.26
C ASP A 84 -18.26 -15.70 -7.38
N LYS A 85 -18.15 -16.18 -6.13
CA LYS A 85 -19.25 -16.20 -5.14
C LYS A 85 -19.60 -14.82 -4.58
N ASN A 86 -18.69 -13.86 -4.61
CA ASN A 86 -18.98 -12.47 -4.25
C ASN A 86 -19.81 -11.74 -5.33
N VAL A 87 -19.85 -12.27 -6.56
CA VAL A 87 -20.59 -11.69 -7.70
C VAL A 87 -21.95 -12.40 -7.92
N SER A 88 -22.07 -13.68 -7.55
CA SER A 88 -23.30 -14.46 -7.72
C SER A 88 -24.20 -14.43 -6.47
N HIS A 89 -25.47 -14.82 -6.63
CA HIS A 89 -26.29 -15.22 -5.47
C HIS A 89 -25.55 -16.33 -4.69
N LYS A 90 -25.47 -16.19 -3.36
CA LYS A 90 -24.80 -17.16 -2.51
C LYS A 90 -25.68 -18.41 -2.39
N ASP A 91 -25.09 -19.58 -2.62
CA ASP A 91 -25.77 -20.86 -2.35
C ASP A 91 -26.02 -20.99 -0.85
N VAL A 92 -27.10 -21.66 -0.47
CA VAL A 92 -27.55 -21.83 0.92
C VAL A 92 -26.46 -22.45 1.83
N ASN A 93 -25.57 -23.27 1.26
CA ASN A 93 -24.54 -24.01 2.01
C ASN A 93 -23.12 -23.43 1.84
N TYR A 94 -22.99 -22.20 1.34
CA TYR A 94 -21.67 -21.60 1.13
C TYR A 94 -21.09 -21.02 2.42
N GLU A 95 -20.00 -21.62 2.90
CA GLU A 95 -19.19 -21.04 3.97
C GLU A 95 -18.12 -20.13 3.39
N GLN A 96 -18.14 -18.86 3.81
CA GLN A 96 -17.16 -17.88 3.36
C GLN A 96 -15.80 -18.16 4.02
N VAL A 97 -14.75 -18.21 3.20
CA VAL A 97 -13.38 -18.36 3.67
C VAL A 97 -12.95 -17.11 4.43
N CYS A 98 -12.39 -17.33 5.63
CA CYS A 98 -11.76 -16.27 6.39
C CYS A 98 -10.36 -15.98 5.81
N PHE A 99 -10.27 -14.97 4.94
CA PHE A 99 -8.99 -14.41 4.52
C PHE A 99 -8.42 -13.51 5.61
N ASP A 100 -7.65 -14.11 6.52
CA ASP A 100 -6.79 -13.37 7.44
C ASP A 100 -5.53 -12.84 6.74
N SER A 101 -4.80 -11.94 7.40
CA SER A 101 -3.60 -11.35 6.82
C SER A 101 -2.50 -12.38 6.49
N LYS A 102 -2.39 -13.46 7.26
CA LYS A 102 -1.37 -14.49 7.08
C LYS A 102 -1.61 -15.29 5.81
N LEU A 103 -2.85 -15.73 5.59
CA LEU A 103 -3.30 -16.43 4.40
C LEU A 103 -3.16 -15.54 3.16
N MET A 104 -3.63 -14.29 3.23
CA MET A 104 -3.51 -13.34 2.12
C MET A 104 -2.06 -13.07 1.71
N LYS A 105 -1.15 -12.90 2.69
CA LYS A 105 0.30 -12.77 2.41
C LYS A 105 0.85 -13.98 1.66
N ASN A 106 0.49 -15.19 2.10
CA ASN A 106 0.96 -16.43 1.51
C ASN A 106 0.46 -16.59 0.07
N ILE A 107 -0.83 -16.32 -0.16
CA ILE A 107 -1.43 -16.29 -1.49
C ILE A 107 -0.67 -15.30 -2.38
N LEU A 108 -0.45 -14.06 -1.92
CA LEU A 108 0.15 -13.03 -2.77
C LEU A 108 1.61 -13.31 -3.12
N ARG A 109 2.40 -13.89 -2.20
CA ARG A 109 3.75 -14.38 -2.48
C ARG A 109 3.73 -15.46 -3.57
N LYS A 110 2.74 -16.35 -3.53
CA LYS A 110 2.57 -17.42 -4.49
C LYS A 110 2.16 -16.88 -5.87
N VAL A 111 1.21 -15.95 -5.90
CA VAL A 111 0.81 -15.23 -7.11
C VAL A 111 2.01 -14.52 -7.75
N LYS A 112 2.83 -13.80 -6.96
CA LYS A 112 4.07 -13.19 -7.46
C LYS A 112 5.02 -14.22 -8.08
N LYS A 113 5.18 -15.39 -7.47
CA LYS A 113 6.05 -16.47 -7.99
C LYS A 113 5.53 -17.02 -9.32
N ILE A 114 4.22 -17.29 -9.41
CA ILE A 114 3.56 -17.77 -10.63
C ILE A 114 3.66 -16.70 -11.75
N ALA A 115 3.41 -15.44 -11.41
CA ALA A 115 3.43 -14.31 -12.34
C ALA A 115 4.83 -13.77 -12.66
N LYS A 116 5.92 -14.40 -12.19
CA LYS A 116 7.29 -13.87 -12.28
C LYS A 116 7.69 -13.43 -13.70
N LYS A 117 7.35 -14.22 -14.73
CA LYS A 117 7.69 -13.91 -16.12
C LYS A 117 6.94 -12.68 -16.67
N SER A 118 5.76 -12.40 -16.14
CA SER A 118 4.86 -11.33 -16.58
C SER A 118 4.97 -10.06 -15.72
N LEU A 119 5.76 -10.10 -14.65
CA LEU A 119 6.02 -8.96 -13.77
C LEU A 119 7.40 -8.35 -14.03
N PRO A 120 7.62 -7.09 -13.62
CA PRO A 120 8.97 -6.53 -13.51
C PRO A 120 9.76 -7.24 -12.39
N ASP A 121 11.03 -7.55 -12.64
CA ASP A 121 11.87 -8.32 -11.71
C ASP A 121 12.13 -7.58 -10.39
N VAL A 122 12.06 -6.26 -10.41
CA VAL A 122 12.34 -5.37 -9.26
C VAL A 122 11.19 -5.30 -8.25
N ILE A 123 9.97 -5.74 -8.59
CA ILE A 123 8.79 -5.56 -7.73
C ILE A 123 8.97 -6.28 -6.39
N THR A 124 8.66 -5.59 -5.30
CA THR A 124 8.64 -6.11 -3.93
C THR A 124 7.24 -5.94 -3.31
N LEU A 125 6.88 -6.82 -2.36
CA LEU A 125 5.55 -6.80 -1.74
C LEU A 125 5.50 -6.07 -0.39
N ASN A 126 6.64 -5.66 0.18
CA ASN A 126 6.82 -5.02 1.51
C ASN A 126 5.50 -4.77 2.29
N PHE A 127 4.98 -5.79 2.97
CA PHE A 127 3.68 -5.72 3.65
C PHE A 127 3.76 -4.76 4.84
N LEU A 128 2.79 -3.84 4.94
CA LEU A 128 2.72 -2.81 5.97
C LEU A 128 1.37 -2.91 6.67
N ALA A 129 1.31 -2.73 7.99
CA ALA A 129 0.02 -2.62 8.66
C ALA A 129 -0.46 -1.17 8.53
N TRP A 130 -1.04 -0.82 7.39
CA TRP A 130 -1.39 0.55 7.07
C TRP A 130 -2.64 0.66 6.18
N ASP A 131 -3.55 1.54 6.58
CA ASP A 131 -4.65 2.04 5.75
C ASP A 131 -4.82 3.54 5.98
N SER A 132 -4.67 4.32 4.91
CA SER A 132 -4.70 5.78 4.93
C SER A 132 -6.01 6.35 5.49
N THR A 133 -7.14 5.73 5.15
CA THR A 133 -8.48 6.19 5.54
C THR A 133 -8.78 5.78 6.97
N LEU A 134 -8.53 4.52 7.32
CA LEU A 134 -8.80 4.02 8.67
C LEU A 134 -7.87 4.64 9.71
N PHE A 135 -6.62 4.92 9.36
CA PHE A 135 -5.70 5.62 10.25
C PHE A 135 -6.23 7.02 10.60
N ARG A 136 -6.62 7.79 9.59
CA ARG A 136 -7.20 9.13 9.79
C ARG A 136 -8.49 9.06 10.61
N LEU A 137 -9.32 8.05 10.38
CA LEU A 137 -10.55 7.81 11.12
C LEU A 137 -10.28 7.60 12.61
N ILE A 138 -9.42 6.64 12.95
CA ILE A 138 -9.09 6.30 14.35
C ILE A 138 -8.46 7.50 15.07
N ARG A 139 -7.57 8.23 14.39
CA ARG A 139 -6.87 9.39 14.98
C ARG A 139 -7.69 10.69 14.91
N GLY A 140 -8.89 10.66 14.35
CA GLY A 140 -9.75 11.84 14.19
C GLY A 140 -9.06 12.97 13.42
N ILE A 141 -8.30 12.63 12.38
CA ILE A 141 -7.52 13.55 11.55
C ILE A 141 -8.40 14.05 10.41
N ASN A 142 -8.71 15.33 10.44
CA ASN A 142 -9.32 16.04 9.34
C ASN A 142 -8.26 16.82 8.55
N LYS A 143 -8.66 17.43 7.43
CA LYS A 143 -7.73 18.19 6.57
C LYS A 143 -6.92 19.25 7.33
N LYS A 144 -7.55 19.99 8.25
CA LYS A 144 -6.88 21.02 9.05
C LYS A 144 -5.81 20.42 9.96
N LYS A 145 -6.13 19.34 10.68
CA LYS A 145 -5.16 18.64 11.53
C LYS A 145 -4.01 18.04 10.72
N GLU A 146 -4.29 17.51 9.54
CA GLU A 146 -3.26 16.96 8.65
C GLU A 146 -2.28 18.06 8.21
N GLU A 147 -2.78 19.23 7.81
CA GLU A 147 -1.96 20.41 7.49
C GLU A 147 -1.12 20.87 8.69
N GLU A 148 -1.69 20.88 9.90
CA GLU A 148 -0.97 21.22 11.14
C GLU A 148 0.16 20.23 11.44
N ILE A 149 -0.10 18.91 11.30
CA ILE A 149 0.91 17.86 11.50
C ILE A 149 2.05 18.01 10.49
N LEU A 150 1.73 18.21 9.21
CA LEU A 150 2.72 18.38 8.15
C LEU A 150 3.57 19.65 8.35
N LYS A 151 2.93 20.76 8.74
CA LYS A 151 3.61 22.00 9.08
C LYS A 151 4.59 21.79 10.23
N LYS A 152 4.12 21.19 11.34
CA LYS A 152 4.95 20.87 12.51
C LYS A 152 6.12 19.95 12.14
N ARG A 153 5.90 18.94 11.30
CA ARG A 153 6.96 18.06 10.80
C ARG A 153 8.02 18.86 10.04
N SER A 154 7.59 19.71 9.11
CA SER A 154 8.50 20.55 8.33
C SER A 154 9.36 21.42 9.25
N GLU A 155 8.73 22.17 10.15
CA GLU A 155 9.41 23.08 11.09
C GLU A 155 10.44 22.37 11.98
N ARG A 156 10.14 21.13 12.40
CA ARG A 156 11.02 20.33 13.28
C ARG A 156 12.19 19.69 12.54
N ILE A 157 12.02 19.31 11.28
CA ILE A 157 13.06 18.64 10.48
C ILE A 157 13.99 19.67 9.85
N SER A 158 13.46 20.79 9.36
CA SER A 158 14.22 21.78 8.58
C SER A 158 14.91 22.85 9.45
N GLY A 159 15.38 22.49 10.66
CA GLY A 159 15.89 23.41 11.68
C GLY A 159 16.40 24.75 11.15
N ASN A 160 15.53 25.77 11.21
CA ASN A 160 15.67 27.10 10.61
C ASN A 160 16.01 27.15 9.11
N GLU A 161 15.13 27.84 8.38
CA GLU A 161 15.25 28.14 6.95
C GLU A 161 15.36 26.88 6.07
N LEU A 162 14.20 26.45 5.57
CA LEU A 162 14.18 25.88 4.24
C LEU A 162 14.79 26.97 3.32
N THR A 163 16.10 26.91 3.07
CA THR A 163 16.70 27.69 1.99
C THR A 163 15.81 27.41 0.81
N SER A 164 15.18 28.47 0.30
CA SER A 164 14.26 28.44 -0.81
C SER A 164 15.00 27.83 -2.00
N TYR A 165 15.02 26.50 -2.10
CA TYR A 165 15.13 25.82 -3.36
C TYR A 165 13.88 26.28 -4.11
N SER A 166 14.08 27.36 -4.88
CA SER A 166 13.23 27.89 -5.93
C SER A 166 11.78 27.47 -5.79
N SER A 167 10.94 28.34 -5.18
CA SER A 167 9.47 28.30 -5.23
C SER A 167 8.95 26.95 -5.72
N ALA A 168 8.75 25.97 -4.81
CA ALA A 168 8.15 24.70 -5.19
C ALA A 168 6.90 25.03 -5.99
N PHE A 169 6.92 24.79 -7.30
CA PHE A 169 5.79 25.12 -8.16
C PHE A 169 4.59 24.42 -7.54
N SER A 170 3.60 25.19 -7.13
CA SER A 170 2.41 24.59 -6.60
C SER A 170 1.78 23.75 -7.71
N ASN A 171 1.09 22.67 -7.37
CA ASN A 171 0.38 21.90 -8.38
C ASN A 171 -0.57 22.81 -9.20
N SER A 172 -1.07 23.90 -8.60
CA SER A 172 -1.84 24.93 -9.31
C SER A 172 -1.03 25.59 -10.40
N ASP A 173 0.19 26.07 -10.08
CA ASP A 173 1.06 26.75 -11.06
C ASP A 173 1.40 25.84 -12.24
N MET A 174 1.59 24.54 -11.98
CA MET A 174 1.84 23.56 -13.05
C MET A 174 0.61 23.30 -13.90
N ILE A 175 -0.57 23.18 -13.29
CA ILE A 175 -1.85 23.02 -14.01
C ILE A 175 -2.11 24.26 -14.87
N ASP A 176 -1.89 25.46 -14.33
CA ASP A 176 -2.07 26.75 -15.02
C ASP A 176 -1.08 26.89 -16.18
N ALA A 177 0.12 26.31 -16.07
CA ALA A 177 1.10 26.20 -17.15
C ALA A 177 0.78 25.10 -18.19
N GLY A 178 -0.35 24.39 -18.07
CA GLY A 178 -0.80 23.38 -19.02
C GLY A 178 -0.25 21.97 -18.79
N TYR A 179 0.29 21.68 -17.60
CA TYR A 179 0.72 20.34 -17.23
C TYR A 179 -0.41 19.51 -16.61
N HIS A 180 -0.39 18.21 -16.88
CA HIS A 180 -1.28 17.25 -16.25
C HIS A 180 -0.57 16.61 -15.05
N VAL A 181 -0.91 17.09 -13.84
CA VAL A 181 -0.30 16.61 -12.59
C VAL A 181 -1.05 15.40 -12.04
N PHE A 182 -0.38 14.26 -11.97
CA PHE A 182 -0.92 13.01 -11.43
C PHE A 182 -0.42 12.74 -10.01
N ASN A 183 -1.34 12.33 -9.13
CA ASN A 183 -1.08 11.97 -7.75
C ASN A 183 -1.36 10.48 -7.52
N GLY A 184 -0.37 9.62 -7.70
CA GLY A 184 -0.50 8.17 -7.46
C GLY A 184 -1.13 7.39 -8.63
N ILE A 185 -1.90 6.33 -8.31
CA ILE A 185 -2.42 5.34 -9.29
C ILE A 185 -3.71 5.78 -10.00
N GLU A 186 -3.98 7.08 -10.14
CA GLU A 186 -5.00 7.50 -11.09
C GLU A 186 -4.54 7.01 -12.46
N LYS A 187 -5.35 6.14 -13.10
CA LYS A 187 -4.98 5.41 -14.33
C LYS A 187 -4.15 6.33 -15.22
N PRO A 188 -2.84 6.08 -15.38
CA PRO A 188 -2.08 6.83 -16.34
C PRO A 188 -2.67 6.47 -17.69
N LEU A 189 -3.47 7.40 -18.22
CA LEU A 189 -3.80 7.42 -19.63
C LEU A 189 -2.44 7.44 -20.30
N LYS A 190 -2.13 6.40 -21.10
CA LYS A 190 -0.92 6.37 -21.93
C LYS A 190 -0.65 7.79 -22.42
N SER A 191 0.52 8.35 -22.07
CA SER A 191 0.88 9.74 -22.39
C SER A 191 0.44 10.02 -23.82
N ARG A 192 -0.44 11.01 -23.98
CA ARG A 192 -0.91 11.43 -25.31
C ARG A 192 -0.24 12.73 -25.72
N VAL A 193 0.34 13.49 -24.78
CA VAL A 193 0.66 14.91 -25.03
C VAL A 193 2.02 15.35 -24.46
N GLY A 194 2.72 14.56 -23.63
CA GLY A 194 4.08 14.87 -23.18
C GLY A 194 4.20 15.96 -22.10
N ASN A 195 3.08 16.46 -21.58
CA ASN A 195 3.01 17.45 -20.49
C ASN A 195 2.57 16.83 -19.16
N GLU A 196 2.79 15.53 -18.97
CA GLU A 196 2.43 14.84 -17.74
C GLU A 196 3.50 15.03 -16.65
N ILE A 197 3.08 15.23 -15.41
CA ILE A 197 3.97 15.34 -14.24
C ILE A 197 3.49 14.36 -13.18
N ILE A 198 4.41 13.57 -12.65
CA ILE A 198 4.11 12.60 -11.59
C ILE A 198 4.84 13.03 -10.34
N THR A 199 4.06 13.34 -9.30
CA THR A 199 4.61 13.79 -8.02
C THR A 199 4.91 12.61 -7.11
N PHE A 200 6.06 12.69 -6.42
CA PHE A 200 6.40 11.79 -5.34
C PHE A 200 6.08 12.50 -4.03
N LYS A 201 5.07 12.00 -3.32
CA LYS A 201 4.62 12.58 -2.05
C LYS A 201 5.20 11.79 -0.88
N ASN A 202 5.64 12.51 0.14
CA ASN A 202 5.76 11.92 1.46
C ASN A 202 4.35 11.75 2.05
N GLY A 203 4.15 10.64 2.76
CA GLY A 203 2.90 10.37 3.46
C GLY A 203 2.85 11.05 4.82
N LEU A 204 1.68 11.01 5.46
CA LEU A 204 1.47 11.37 6.85
C LEU A 204 2.23 10.45 7.81
N THR A 205 2.61 9.25 7.38
CA THR A 205 3.51 8.34 8.10
C THR A 205 4.51 7.74 7.13
N GLU A 206 5.53 7.07 7.66
CA GLU A 206 6.51 6.37 6.81
C GLU A 206 5.84 5.22 6.04
N GLU A 207 4.89 4.52 6.66
CA GLU A 207 4.12 3.47 6.02
C GLU A 207 3.31 4.00 4.83
N GLU A 208 2.66 5.16 4.98
CA GLU A 208 1.97 5.85 3.88
C GLU A 208 2.95 6.31 2.79
N GLY A 209 4.10 6.85 3.20
CA GLY A 209 5.16 7.27 2.27
C GLY A 209 5.66 6.12 1.39
N ILE A 210 5.84 4.93 1.96
CA ILE A 210 6.23 3.75 1.18
C ILE A 210 5.16 3.38 0.16
N GLN A 211 3.87 3.35 0.54
CA GLN A 211 2.79 3.06 -0.40
C GLN A 211 2.71 4.11 -1.53
N PHE A 212 2.83 5.39 -1.21
CA PHE A 212 2.82 6.47 -2.20
C PHE A 212 4.01 6.39 -3.17
N ARG A 213 5.21 6.07 -2.67
CA ARG A 213 6.38 5.87 -3.54
C ARG A 213 6.18 4.69 -4.50
N GLN A 214 5.56 3.59 -4.05
CA GLN A 214 5.23 2.44 -4.91
C GLN A 214 4.24 2.85 -6.01
N ASP A 215 3.23 3.65 -5.66
CA ASP A 215 2.23 4.14 -6.60
C ASP A 215 2.82 5.07 -7.64
N SER A 216 3.56 6.09 -7.20
CA SER A 216 4.20 7.05 -8.10
C SER A 216 5.17 6.34 -9.04
N ALA A 217 5.94 5.35 -8.55
CA ALA A 217 6.80 4.56 -9.42
C ALA A 217 6.03 3.78 -10.48
N ILE A 218 4.92 3.10 -10.13
CA ILE A 218 4.07 2.42 -11.11
C ILE A 218 3.55 3.41 -12.16
N SER A 219 3.05 4.56 -11.72
CA SER A 219 2.55 5.59 -12.63
C SER A 219 3.64 6.11 -13.54
N SER A 220 4.84 6.39 -13.02
CA SER A 220 5.97 6.84 -13.84
C SER A 220 6.41 5.81 -14.86
N ASN A 221 6.40 4.53 -14.51
CA ASN A 221 6.75 3.48 -15.45
C ASN A 221 5.69 3.27 -16.51
N LEU A 222 4.41 3.44 -16.18
CA LEU A 222 3.32 3.34 -17.15
C LEU A 222 3.26 4.55 -18.11
N THR A 223 3.62 5.75 -17.64
CA THR A 223 3.57 6.98 -18.42
C THR A 223 4.84 7.21 -19.25
N PHE A 224 6.02 6.97 -18.66
CA PHE A 224 7.32 7.37 -19.22
C PHE A 224 8.28 6.22 -19.50
N ASP A 225 7.94 4.97 -19.16
CA ASP A 225 8.79 3.78 -19.36
C ASP A 225 10.20 3.88 -18.75
N ILE A 226 10.33 4.52 -17.59
CA ILE A 226 11.62 4.79 -16.93
C ILE A 226 12.17 3.62 -16.10
N GLY A 227 11.35 2.61 -15.79
CA GLY A 227 11.77 1.39 -15.08
C GLY A 227 12.21 1.58 -13.62
N ILE A 228 11.67 2.57 -12.89
CA ILE A 228 12.05 2.85 -11.51
C ILE A 228 11.28 1.99 -10.49
N TRP A 229 11.89 1.70 -9.34
CA TRP A 229 11.20 1.06 -8.22
C TRP A 229 11.81 1.53 -6.89
N PRO A 230 10.99 1.93 -5.89
CA PRO A 230 11.51 2.34 -4.59
C PRO A 230 12.01 1.11 -3.82
N ILE A 231 13.31 1.12 -3.49
CA ILE A 231 13.93 0.12 -2.64
C ILE A 231 14.20 0.79 -1.29
N PRO A 232 13.52 0.38 -0.21
CA PRO A 232 13.81 0.95 1.10
C PRO A 232 15.20 0.53 1.59
N ASN A 233 15.93 1.45 2.22
CA ASN A 233 17.20 1.13 2.88
C ASN A 233 16.91 0.37 4.20
N PRO A 234 17.30 -0.92 4.32
CA PRO A 234 17.01 -1.71 5.51
C PRO A 234 17.59 -1.13 6.80
N GLU A 235 18.80 -0.57 6.74
CA GLU A 235 19.49 -0.02 7.92
C GLU A 235 18.77 1.20 8.47
N ASP A 236 18.40 2.12 7.58
CA ASP A 236 17.63 3.32 7.95
C ASP A 236 16.24 2.95 8.46
N GLN A 237 15.60 1.92 7.89
CA GLN A 237 14.31 1.42 8.38
C GLN A 237 14.41 0.85 9.79
N ILE A 238 15.43 0.04 10.07
CA ILE A 238 15.65 -0.52 11.41
C ILE A 238 15.86 0.63 12.41
N LYS A 239 16.74 1.57 12.07
CA LYS A 239 17.02 2.75 12.90
C LYS A 239 15.77 3.59 13.14
N TYR A 240 14.96 3.84 12.11
CA TYR A 240 13.70 4.57 12.25
C TYR A 240 12.74 3.87 13.21
N GLN A 241 12.58 2.56 13.09
CA GLN A 241 11.72 1.78 14.00
C GLN A 241 12.24 1.81 15.44
N GLU A 242 13.55 1.74 15.65
CA GLU A 242 14.15 1.90 16.98
C GLU A 242 13.86 3.27 17.59
N LEU A 243 13.99 4.35 16.81
CA LEU A 243 13.70 5.71 17.26
C LEU A 243 12.22 5.89 17.60
N LYS A 244 11.32 5.31 16.79
CA LYS A 244 9.87 5.29 17.04
C LYS A 244 9.52 4.53 18.32
N ASN A 245 10.11 3.35 18.50
CA ASN A 245 9.90 2.52 19.70
C ASN A 245 10.42 3.19 20.99
N LYS A 246 11.49 4.00 20.88
CA LYS A 246 12.03 4.78 22.00
C LYS A 246 11.24 6.07 22.28
N GLY A 247 10.21 6.39 21.49
CA GLY A 247 9.44 7.64 21.61
C GLY A 247 10.22 8.90 21.20
N ILE A 248 11.39 8.74 20.57
CA ILE A 248 12.21 9.86 20.08
C ILE A 248 11.53 10.48 18.86
N ILE A 249 10.82 9.68 18.08
CA ILE A 249 10.01 10.09 16.95
C ILE A 249 8.58 9.61 17.20
N ASP A 250 7.59 10.47 16.98
CA ASP A 250 6.19 10.09 17.13
C ASP A 250 5.65 9.26 15.96
N GLU A 251 4.37 8.87 16.04
CA GLU A 251 3.69 8.10 14.99
C GLU A 251 3.66 8.82 13.62
N TYR A 252 3.82 10.16 13.62
CA TYR A 252 3.90 11.00 12.44
C TYR A 252 5.34 11.31 12.04
N GLY A 253 6.35 10.59 12.51
CA GLY A 253 7.72 10.86 12.08
C GLY A 253 8.29 12.20 12.58
N ILE A 254 7.68 12.84 13.59
CA ILE A 254 8.14 14.12 14.13
C ILE A 254 9.06 13.86 15.34
N PRO A 255 10.29 14.39 15.36
CA PRO A 255 11.17 14.30 16.51
C PRO A 255 10.55 14.96 17.75
N GLN A 256 10.56 14.26 18.89
CA GLN A 256 10.11 14.77 20.18
C GLN A 256 11.27 15.38 20.97
N GLU A 257 10.98 16.40 21.77
CA GLU A 257 11.95 16.98 22.70
C GLU A 257 12.23 16.01 23.85
N LYS A 258 13.45 16.06 24.40
CA LYS A 258 13.90 15.16 25.49
C LYS A 258 12.96 15.15 26.71
N GLU A 259 12.24 16.24 26.96
CA GLU A 259 11.32 16.40 28.09
C GLU A 259 9.97 15.68 27.89
N HIS A 260 9.63 15.30 26.65
CA HIS A 260 8.38 14.60 26.31
C HIS A 260 8.54 13.10 26.06
N VAL A 261 9.74 12.54 26.25
CA VAL A 261 9.97 11.09 26.16
C VAL A 261 9.38 10.44 27.42
N THR A 262 8.07 10.20 27.42
CA THR A 262 7.47 9.23 28.34
C THR A 262 7.97 7.86 27.95
N VAL A 263 8.98 7.39 28.69
CA VAL A 263 9.39 5.99 28.67
C VAL A 263 8.18 5.19 29.18
N PHE A 264 7.36 4.68 28.26
CA PHE A 264 6.45 3.59 28.64
C PHE A 264 7.34 2.40 28.97
N PRO A 265 7.35 1.91 30.24
CA PRO A 265 7.96 0.63 30.50
C PRO A 265 7.17 -0.38 29.70
N LEU A 266 7.77 -0.91 28.63
CA LEU A 266 7.24 -2.09 27.96
C LEU A 266 7.06 -3.14 29.05
N SER A 267 5.82 -3.60 29.22
CA SER A 267 5.53 -4.84 29.90
C SER A 267 6.30 -5.94 29.18
N ASN A 268 7.46 -6.28 29.72
CA ASN A 268 8.23 -7.47 29.37
C ASN A 268 7.38 -8.69 29.73
N SER A 269 6.57 -9.14 28.78
CA SER A 269 5.96 -10.47 28.71
C SER A 269 5.73 -10.71 27.22
N GLU A 270 6.47 -11.51 26.48
CA GLU A 270 7.25 -12.69 26.83
C GLU A 270 8.41 -12.79 25.82
N LEU A 271 9.63 -12.56 26.28
CA LEU A 271 10.83 -13.17 25.69
C LEU A 271 11.38 -14.13 26.74
N ASN A 272 10.59 -15.16 27.05
CA ASN A 272 11.18 -16.36 27.62
C ASN A 272 11.89 -17.10 26.49
N LYS A 273 13.19 -16.80 26.39
CA LYS A 273 14.17 -17.83 26.06
C LYS A 273 14.03 -18.92 27.12
N ASN A 274 13.77 -20.14 26.70
CA ASN A 274 14.40 -21.38 27.17
C ASN A 274 14.01 -22.50 26.21
N ASP A 275 15.04 -23.11 25.62
CA ASP A 275 15.10 -24.35 24.83
C ASP A 275 14.44 -24.42 23.44
#